data_AF-A0A7Y2DJC8-F1
#
_entry.id   AF-A0A7Y2DJC8-F1
#
_cell.length_a   1.000
_cell.length_b   1.000
_cell.length_c   1.000
_cell.angle_alpha   90.00
_cell.angle_beta   90.00
_cell.angle_gamma   90.00
#
_symmetry.space_group_name_H-M   'P 1'
#
loop_
_entity.id
_entity.type
_entity.pdbx_description
1 polymer ?
#
loop_
_entity_poly.entity_id
_entity_poly.type
_entity_poly.pdbx_seq_one_letter_code
_entity_poly.pdbx_strand_id
1 'polypeptide(L)'
;LQAIRTAKKNGSWTALDDVEKGIVPDDLQKAFDSQPVAFKNYKNFTKGQRKSYLYWLNQAKREETRQRRITEIVRLCKENIKTRF
;
A
#
# COMPACT_ATOMS: atom_id res chain seq x y z
N LEU A 1 12.87 15.87 28.19
CA LEU A 1 13.00 15.13 26.91
C LEU A 1 12.29 13.79 27.03
N GLN A 2 10.96 13.74 26.89
CA GLN A 2 10.16 12.52 27.05
C GLN A 2 9.18 12.38 25.88
N ALA A 3 9.57 11.66 24.83
CA ALA A 3 8.64 11.22 23.79
C ALA A 3 9.18 10.01 22.99
N ILE A 4 9.89 9.06 23.63
CA ILE A 4 10.34 7.83 22.97
C ILE A 4 9.81 6.63 23.74
N ARG A 5 8.50 6.41 23.73
CA ARG A 5 7.89 5.21 24.34
C ARG A 5 6.75 4.57 23.56
N THR A 6 6.67 4.80 22.24
CA THR A 6 5.72 4.06 21.38
C THR A 6 6.32 3.65 20.04
N ALA A 7 7.52 3.07 20.05
CA ALA A 7 8.14 2.49 18.85
C ALA A 7 8.53 1.01 19.03
N LYS A 8 7.77 0.26 19.84
CA LYS A 8 7.99 -1.18 20.05
C LYS A 8 6.69 -1.97 19.93
N LYS A 9 6.16 -2.03 18.70
CA LYS A 9 5.49 -3.20 18.13
C LYS A 9 5.11 -2.89 16.69
N ASN A 10 5.54 -3.74 15.77
CA ASN A 10 5.05 -3.89 14.39
C ASN A 10 5.79 -3.07 13.31
N GLY A 11 6.85 -3.64 12.74
CA GLY A 11 7.26 -3.45 11.34
C GLY A 11 7.69 -2.06 10.86
N SER A 12 7.73 -1.04 11.73
CA SER A 12 7.87 0.35 11.27
C SER A 12 9.23 0.72 10.68
N TRP A 13 10.27 -0.11 10.87
CA TRP A 13 11.58 0.08 10.22
C TRP A 13 11.69 -0.67 8.88
N THR A 14 11.03 -1.83 8.73
CA THR A 14 11.06 -2.60 7.47
C THR A 14 10.02 -2.13 6.47
N ALA A 15 8.89 -1.59 6.93
CA ALA A 15 7.77 -1.25 6.05
C ALA A 15 8.06 -0.08 5.09
N LEU A 16 8.94 0.86 5.46
CA LEU A 16 9.37 1.93 4.55
C LEU A 16 10.36 1.40 3.51
N ASP A 17 11.29 0.52 3.92
CA ASP A 17 12.18 -0.17 2.97
C ASP A 17 11.39 -1.01 1.96
N ASP A 18 10.33 -1.68 2.41
CA ASP A 18 9.45 -2.47 1.54
C ASP A 18 8.70 -1.60 0.53
N VAL A 19 8.20 -0.44 0.96
CA VAL A 19 7.62 0.58 0.06
C VAL A 19 8.66 1.04 -0.95
N GLU A 20 9.88 1.35 -0.51
CA GLU A 20 10.95 1.81 -1.40
C GLU A 20 11.42 0.74 -2.40
N LYS A 21 11.35 -0.54 -2.02
CA LYS A 21 11.60 -1.69 -2.90
C LYS A 21 10.41 -2.01 -3.79
N GLY A 22 9.24 -1.44 -3.53
CA GLY A 22 8.01 -1.70 -4.26
C GLY A 22 7.39 -3.07 -3.93
N ILE A 23 7.67 -3.59 -2.74
CA ILE A 23 7.12 -4.86 -2.25
C ILE A 23 5.65 -4.65 -1.94
N VAL A 24 4.80 -5.49 -2.52
CA VAL A 24 3.35 -5.49 -2.30
C VAL A 24 3.07 -6.31 -1.02
N PRO A 25 2.45 -5.72 0.01
CA PRO A 25 2.07 -6.46 1.22
C PRO A 25 1.04 -7.55 0.93
N ASP A 26 1.07 -8.65 1.69
CA ASP A 26 0.24 -9.84 1.47
C ASP A 26 -1.26 -9.55 1.40
N ASP A 27 -1.76 -8.63 2.21
CA ASP A 27 -3.19 -8.26 2.22
C ASP A 27 -3.61 -7.48 0.98
N LEU A 28 -2.75 -6.59 0.47
CA LEU A 28 -2.97 -5.94 -0.81
C LEU A 28 -2.84 -6.95 -1.96
N GLN A 29 -1.90 -7.90 -1.89
CA GLN A 29 -1.74 -8.94 -2.89
C GLN A 29 -2.99 -9.84 -2.97
N LYS A 30 -3.54 -10.28 -1.83
CA LYS A 30 -4.80 -11.05 -1.79
C LYS A 30 -5.97 -10.32 -2.45
N ALA A 31 -6.07 -9.01 -2.23
CA ALA A 31 -7.09 -8.20 -2.88
C ALA A 31 -6.87 -8.08 -4.40
N PHE A 32 -5.61 -7.98 -4.84
CA PHE A 32 -5.23 -8.01 -6.25
C PHE A 32 -5.49 -9.37 -6.91
N ASP A 33 -5.28 -10.48 -6.21
CA ASP A 33 -5.55 -11.83 -6.71
C ASP A 33 -7.04 -12.01 -7.04
N SER A 34 -7.92 -11.30 -6.31
CA SER A 34 -9.36 -11.28 -6.54
C SER A 34 -9.79 -10.33 -7.67
N GLN A 35 -8.88 -9.47 -8.17
CA GLN A 35 -9.11 -8.53 -9.27
C GLN A 35 -7.91 -8.50 -10.23
N PRO A 36 -7.73 -9.53 -11.08
CA PRO A 36 -6.54 -9.66 -11.94
C PRO A 36 -6.29 -8.45 -12.87
N VAL A 37 -7.37 -7.76 -13.31
CA VAL A 37 -7.27 -6.54 -14.13
C VAL A 37 -6.61 -5.40 -13.35
N ALA A 38 -6.98 -5.20 -12.09
CA ALA A 38 -6.37 -4.19 -11.23
C ALA A 38 -4.88 -4.48 -11.04
N PHE A 39 -4.52 -5.74 -10.80
CA PHE A 39 -3.12 -6.12 -10.61
C PHE A 39 -2.30 -5.96 -11.90
N LYS A 40 -2.87 -6.31 -13.05
CA LYS A 40 -2.22 -6.10 -14.35
C LYS A 40 -1.90 -4.61 -14.56
N ASN A 41 -2.88 -3.73 -14.33
CA ASN A 41 -2.67 -2.28 -14.45
C ASN A 41 -1.63 -1.78 -13.44
N TYR A 42 -1.72 -2.19 -12.16
CA TYR A 42 -0.76 -1.84 -11.12
C TYR A 42 0.67 -2.23 -11.50
N LYS A 43 0.91 -3.43 -12.05
CA LYS A 43 2.23 -3.87 -12.51
C LYS A 43 2.78 -3.02 -13.66
N ASN A 44 1.90 -2.48 -14.51
CA ASN A 44 2.27 -1.60 -15.62
C ASN A 44 2.56 -0.15 -15.19
N PHE A 45 2.24 0.22 -13.95
CA PHE A 45 2.55 1.55 -13.43
C PHE A 45 4.06 1.72 -13.22
N THR A 46 4.51 2.98 -13.30
CA THR A 46 5.91 3.32 -12.99
C THR A 46 6.24 3.01 -11.53
N LYS A 47 7.54 2.90 -11.21
CA LYS A 47 7.98 2.68 -9.82
C LYS A 47 7.40 3.75 -8.88
N GLY A 48 7.43 5.03 -9.27
CA GLY A 48 6.90 6.13 -8.47
C GLY A 48 5.39 6.03 -8.21
N GLN A 49 4.61 5.62 -9.22
CA GLN A 49 3.16 5.42 -9.09
C GLN A 49 2.83 4.29 -8.12
N ARG A 50 3.51 3.13 -8.26
CA ARG A 50 3.37 2.01 -7.32
C ARG A 50 3.76 2.39 -5.90
N LYS A 51 4.89 3.09 -5.74
CA LYS A 51 5.39 3.60 -4.46
C LYS A 51 4.40 4.54 -3.80
N SER A 52 3.79 5.46 -4.56
CA SER A 52 2.72 6.31 -4.03
C SER A 52 1.67 5.42 -3.39
N TYR A 53 1.12 4.44 -4.12
CA TYR A 53 0.09 3.54 -3.59
C TYR A 53 0.48 2.85 -2.28
N LEU A 54 1.66 2.24 -2.26
CA LEU A 54 2.22 1.54 -1.09
C LEU A 54 2.46 2.48 0.09
N TYR A 55 2.96 3.69 -0.14
CA TYR A 55 3.21 4.68 0.91
C TYR A 55 1.93 5.08 1.64
N TRP A 56 0.84 5.31 0.89
CA TRP A 56 -0.47 5.58 1.50
C TRP A 56 -1.02 4.36 2.24
N LEU A 57 -0.85 3.15 1.72
CA LEU A 57 -1.28 1.96 2.45
C LEU A 57 -0.51 1.83 3.78
N ASN A 58 0.81 2.07 3.76
CA ASN A 58 1.66 2.01 4.95
C ASN A 58 1.32 3.07 6.02
N GLN A 59 0.75 4.21 5.61
CA GLN A 59 0.28 5.25 6.54
C GLN A 59 -1.00 4.84 7.31
N ALA A 60 -1.76 3.84 6.85
CA ALA A 60 -2.95 3.39 7.57
C ALA A 60 -2.57 2.49 8.76
N LYS A 61 -2.52 3.09 9.96
CA LYS A 61 -2.14 2.40 11.20
C LYS A 61 -3.28 1.61 11.86
N ARG A 62 -4.54 1.92 11.52
CA ARG A 62 -5.72 1.19 11.98
C ARG A 62 -6.16 0.20 10.92
N GLU A 63 -6.49 -1.02 11.34
CA GLU A 63 -6.90 -2.11 10.44
C GLU A 63 -8.09 -1.71 9.55
N GLU A 64 -9.12 -1.11 10.13
CA GLU A 64 -10.29 -0.63 9.38
C GLU A 64 -9.90 0.36 8.26
N THR A 65 -9.00 1.30 8.57
CA THR A 65 -8.51 2.28 7.57
C THR A 65 -7.66 1.61 6.50
N ARG A 66 -6.88 0.60 6.89
CA ARG A 66 -6.04 -0.17 5.97
C ARG A 66 -6.89 -0.94 4.97
N GLN A 67 -7.92 -1.65 5.44
CA GLN A 67 -8.87 -2.37 4.59
C GLN A 67 -9.61 -1.42 3.64
N ARG A 68 -10.10 -0.27 4.12
CA ARG A 68 -10.71 0.76 3.23
C ARG A 68 -9.74 1.22 2.14
N ARG A 69 -8.47 1.46 2.47
CA ARG A 69 -7.46 1.85 1.48
C ARG A 69 -7.15 0.72 0.50
N ILE A 70 -7.08 -0.54 0.93
CA ILE A 70 -6.88 -1.68 0.02
C ILE A 70 -7.98 -1.73 -1.02
N THR A 71 -9.25 -1.65 -0.60
CA THR A 71 -10.40 -1.62 -1.51
C THR A 71 -10.28 -0.48 -2.51
N GLU A 72 -9.91 0.72 -2.04
CA GLU A 72 -9.79 1.89 -2.89
C GLU A 72 -8.59 1.80 -3.86
N ILE A 73 -7.44 1.28 -3.41
CA ILE A 73 -6.27 1.03 -4.28
C ILE A 73 -6.67 0.09 -5.42
N VAL A 74 -7.34 -1.02 -5.10
CA VAL A 74 -7.76 -2.01 -6.09
C VAL A 74 -8.76 -1.39 -7.08
N ARG A 75 -9.72 -0.60 -6.59
CA ARG A 75 -10.69 0.13 -7.45
C ARG A 75 -9.99 1.07 -8.41
N LEU A 76 -9.10 1.93 -7.92
CA LEU A 76 -8.34 2.89 -8.73
C LEU A 76 -7.45 2.17 -9.76
N CYS A 77 -6.76 1.11 -9.35
CA CYS A 77 -5.93 0.33 -10.27
C CYS A 77 -6.77 -0.38 -11.34
N LYS A 78 -7.96 -0.88 -10.98
CA LYS A 78 -8.92 -1.46 -11.94
C LYS A 78 -9.34 -0.45 -13.00
N GLU A 79 -9.61 0.78 -12.59
CA GLU A 79 -9.94 1.93 -13.46
C GLU A 79 -8.70 2.49 -14.18
N ASN A 80 -7.52 1.89 -14.00
CA ASN A 80 -6.24 2.31 -14.58
C ASN A 80 -5.84 3.75 -14.19
N ILE A 81 -6.33 4.22 -13.04
CA ILE A 81 -5.96 5.49 -12.43
C ILE A 81 -4.60 5.30 -11.77
N LYS A 82 -3.62 6.13 -12.17
CA LYS A 82 -2.21 5.95 -11.83
C LYS A 82 -1.77 6.72 -10.57
N THR A 83 -2.60 7.65 -10.11
CA THR A 83 -2.31 8.55 -8.98
C THR A 83 -3.61 8.94 -8.30
N ARG A 84 -3.53 9.45 -7.07
CA ARG A 84 -4.66 9.81 -6.21
C ARG A 84 -4.84 11.32 -6.04
N PHE A 85 -4.17 12.10 -6.89
CA PHE A 85 -4.16 13.56 -6.89
C PHE A 85 -4.91 14.06 -8.12
#